data_AF-A0A165W2H3-F1
#
_entry.id   AF-A0A165W2H3-F1
#
_cell.length_a   1.000
_cell.length_b   1.000
_cell.length_c   1.000
_cell.angle_alpha   90.00
_cell.angle_beta   90.00
_cell.angle_gamma   90.00
#
_symmetry.space_group_name_H-M   'P 1'
#
loop_
_entity.id
_entity.type
_entity.pdbx_description
1 polymer ?
#
loop_
_entity_poly.entity_id
_entity_poly.type
_entity_poly.pdbx_seq_one_letter_code
_entity_poly.pdbx_strand_id
1 'polypeptide(L)' 'MENEMFVVTARGLVSESWVEVIETRNAKLVEADKLVNIAMDIGQDPLPFRSYRQALRDIPQTYDNPDDVVWPVKPTV' A
#
# COMPACT_ATOMS: atom_id res chain seq x y z
N MET A 1 5.44 -8.87 27.94
CA MET A 1 4.82 -7.85 27.08
C MET A 1 5.95 -7.25 26.30
N GLU A 2 6.02 -7.48 25.00
CA GLU A 2 6.96 -6.75 24.16
C GLU A 2 6.64 -5.26 24.29
N ASN A 3 7.67 -4.45 24.46
CA ASN A 3 7.53 -3.02 24.64
C ASN A 3 7.24 -2.44 23.25
N GLU A 4 5.97 -2.19 22.92
CA GLU A 4 5.61 -1.59 21.64
C GLU A 4 6.15 -0.15 21.57
N MET A 5 7.07 0.07 20.64
CA MET A 5 7.68 1.37 20.41
C MET A 5 6.87 2.17 19.41
N PHE A 6 6.54 3.41 19.77
CA PHE A 6 5.83 4.32 18.90
C PHE A 6 6.73 5.46 18.45
N VAL A 7 6.61 5.86 17.19
CA VAL A 7 7.32 6.99 16.60
C VAL A 7 6.35 8.08 16.17
N VAL A 8 6.77 9.34 16.33
CA VAL A 8 5.99 10.49 15.84
C VAL A 8 6.39 10.76 14.40
N THR A 9 5.41 10.70 13.50
CA THR A 9 5.56 11.02 12.09
C THR A 9 4.77 12.29 11.75
N ALA A 10 4.96 12.82 10.53
CA ALA A 10 4.12 13.91 10.02
C ALA A 10 2.62 13.56 9.95
N ARG A 11 2.27 12.26 10.07
CA ARG A 11 0.91 11.72 10.00
C ARG A 11 0.34 11.36 11.39
N GLY A 12 1.12 11.56 12.46
CA GLY A 12 0.73 11.23 13.84
C GLY A 12 1.63 10.16 14.47
N LEU A 13 1.18 9.64 15.61
CA LEU A 13 1.85 8.57 16.36
C LEU A 13 1.57 7.22 15.70
N VAL A 14 2.63 6.47 15.39
CA VAL A 14 2.55 5.19 14.66
C VAL A 14 3.44 4.17 15.36
N SER A 15 3.02 2.91 15.38
CA SER A 15 3.86 1.79 15.84
C SER A 15 5.09 1.68 14.91
N GLU A 16 6.30 1.65 15.48
CA GLU A 16 7.54 1.69 14.71
C GLU A 16 7.65 0.54 13.72
N SER A 17 7.17 -0.64 14.10
CA SER A 17 7.13 -1.85 13.27
C SER A 17 6.33 -1.66 11.97
N TRP A 18 5.36 -0.75 11.96
CA TRP A 18 4.51 -0.46 10.80
C TRP A 18 5.05 0.63 9.87
N VAL A 19 6.11 1.34 10.28
CA VAL A 19 6.61 2.51 9.53
C VAL A 19 7.02 2.13 8.11
N GLU A 20 7.80 1.06 7.95
CA GLU A 20 8.25 0.60 6.64
C GLU A 20 7.08 0.17 5.74
N VAL A 21 6.12 -0.56 6.30
CA VAL A 21 4.91 -0.99 5.57
C VAL A 21 4.10 0.21 5.11
N ILE A 22 3.92 1.22 5.96
CA ILE A 22 3.17 2.44 5.63
C ILE A 22 3.85 3.21 4.50
N GLU A 23 5.17 3.42 4.58
CA GLU A 23 5.92 4.14 3.54
C GLU A 23 5.90 3.37 2.21
N THR A 24 6.13 2.06 2.25
CA THR A 24 6.07 1.19 1.07
C THR A 24 4.68 1.19 0.44
N ARG A 25 3.62 1.10 1.24
CA ARG A 25 2.23 1.17 0.77
C ARG A 25 1.95 2.50 0.09
N ASN A 26 2.39 3.62 0.68
CA ASN A 26 2.18 4.95 0.11
C ASN A 26 2.87 5.09 -1.24
N ALA A 27 4.12 4.64 -1.36
CA ALA A 27 4.84 4.64 -2.64
C ALA A 27 4.10 3.83 -3.71
N LYS A 28 3.67 2.61 -3.38
CA LYS A 28 2.92 1.73 -4.28
C LYS A 28 1.55 2.29 -4.66
N LEU A 29 0.86 3.00 -3.76
CA LEU A 29 -0.43 3.64 -4.07
C LEU A 29 -0.28 4.76 -5.11
N VAL A 30 0.78 5.57 -5.01
CA VAL A 30 1.08 6.62 -6.00
C VAL A 30 1.40 6.00 -7.36
N GLU A 31 2.17 4.93 -7.37
CA GLU A 31 2.47 4.19 -8.60
C GLU A 31 1.20 3.57 -9.22
N ALA A 32 0.38 2.89 -8.41
CA ALA A 32 -0.86 2.29 -8.86
C ALA A 32 -1.83 3.32 -9.45
N ASP A 33 -1.89 4.52 -8.87
CA ASP A 33 -2.68 5.64 -9.39
C ASP A 33 -2.24 6.04 -10.80
N LYS A 34 -0.92 6.17 -11.02
CA LYS A 34 -0.35 6.44 -12.35
C LYS A 34 -0.70 5.35 -13.36
N LEU A 35 -0.63 4.08 -12.97
CA LEU A 35 -0.97 2.97 -13.86
C LEU A 35 -2.45 3.00 -14.29
N VAL A 36 -3.37 3.36 -13.38
CA VAL A 36 -4.78 3.53 -13.73
C VAL A 36 -4.94 4.61 -14.81
N ASN A 37 -4.24 5.74 -14.67
CA ASN A 37 -4.31 6.83 -15.65
C ASN A 37 -3.68 6.41 -16.99
N ILE A 38 -2.51 5.76 -16.98
CA ILE A 38 -1.85 5.25 -18.18
C ILE A 38 -2.76 4.26 -18.94
N ALA A 39 -3.37 3.31 -18.24
CA ALA A 39 -4.28 2.34 -18.85
C ALA A 39 -5.47 3.04 -19.54
N MET A 40 -6.04 4.06 -18.89
CA MET A 40 -7.12 4.87 -19.46
C MET A 40 -6.66 5.66 -20.70
N ASP A 41 -5.46 6.26 -20.67
CA ASP A 41 -4.93 7.06 -21.77
C ASP A 41 -4.67 6.22 -23.04
N ILE A 42 -4.23 4.96 -22.87
CA ILE A 42 -3.97 4.03 -23.99
C ILE A 42 -5.18 3.17 -24.37
N GLY A 43 -6.33 3.34 -23.70
CA GLY A 43 -7.55 2.57 -23.96
C GLY A 43 -7.52 1.12 -23.48
N GLN A 44 -6.63 0.77 -22.55
CA GLN A 44 -6.59 -0.53 -21.87
C GLN A 44 -7.59 -0.54 -20.70
N ASP A 45 -8.06 -1.73 -20.31
CA ASP A 45 -8.93 -1.89 -19.14
C ASP A 45 -8.21 -1.43 -17.85
N PRO A 46 -8.71 -0.40 -17.14
CA PRO A 46 -8.11 0.06 -15.90
C PRO A 46 -8.45 -0.82 -14.68
N LEU A 47 -9.36 -1.79 -14.81
CA LEU A 47 -9.86 -2.60 -13.70
C LEU A 47 -8.74 -3.33 -12.93
N PRO A 48 -7.77 -4.01 -13.56
CA PRO A 48 -6.69 -4.69 -12.84
C PRO A 48 -5.86 -3.73 -11.96
N PHE A 49 -5.59 -2.53 -12.47
CA PHE A 49 -4.84 -1.49 -11.75
C PHE A 49 -5.65 -0.90 -10.59
N ARG A 50 -6.96 -0.74 -10.75
CA ARG A 50 -7.87 -0.33 -9.68
C ARG A 50 -7.93 -1.38 -8.56
N SER A 51 -8.02 -2.66 -8.92
CA SER A 51 -8.02 -3.78 -7.97
C SER A 51 -6.70 -3.85 -7.21
N TYR A 52 -5.56 -3.70 -7.90
CA TYR A 52 -4.24 -3.60 -7.27
C TYR A 52 -4.16 -2.44 -6.27
N ARG A 53 -4.62 -1.24 -6.67
CA ARG A 53 -4.65 -0.07 -5.77
C ARG A 53 -5.54 -0.29 -4.56
N GLN A 54 -6.67 -0.99 -4.70
CA GLN A 54 -7.55 -1.30 -3.59
C GLN A 54 -6.90 -2.30 -2.63
N ALA A 55 -6.32 -3.38 -3.15
CA ALA A 55 -5.61 -4.37 -2.34
C ALA A 55 -4.48 -3.73 -1.50
N LEU A 56 -3.77 -2.74 -2.04
CA LEU A 56 -2.78 -1.96 -1.28
C LEU A 56 -3.38 -1.15 -0.13
N ARG A 57 -4.59 -0.57 -0.31
CA ARG A 57 -5.27 0.18 0.76
C ARG A 57 -5.75 -0.72 1.89
N ASP A 58 -6.08 -1.96 1.57
CA ASP A 58 -6.67 -2.90 2.51
C ASP A 58 -5.61 -3.57 3.41
N ILE A 59 -4.31 -3.43 3.11
CA ILE A 59 -3.20 -4.00 3.90
C ILE A 59 -3.33 -3.72 5.40
N PRO A 60 -3.50 -2.47 5.89
CA PRO A 60 -3.56 -2.22 7.34
C PRO A 60 -4.82 -2.78 8.02
N GLN A 61 -5.82 -3.21 7.26
CA GLN A 61 -7.05 -3.85 7.76
C GLN A 61 -7.00 -5.38 7.65
N THR A 62 -6.01 -5.91 6.94
CA THR A 62 -5.89 -7.35 6.63
C THR A 62 -4.86 -8.05 7.50
N TYR A 63 -3.85 -7.33 7.97
CA TYR A 63 -2.74 -7.88 8.74
C TYR A 63 -2.67 -7.26 10.12
N ASP A 64 -2.54 -8.10 11.14
CA ASP A 64 -2.31 -7.68 12.53
C ASP A 64 -0.81 -7.47 12.82
N ASN A 65 0.06 -8.07 12.01
CA ASN A 65 1.51 -8.03 12.14
C ASN A 65 2.15 -7.55 10.82
N PRO A 66 3.03 -6.53 10.84
CA PRO A 66 3.68 -6.01 9.64
C PRO A 66 4.60 -7.03 8.95
N ASP A 67 5.18 -7.98 9.69
CA ASP A 67 6.07 -9.01 9.11
C ASP A 67 5.32 -10.05 8.26
N ASP A 68 4.00 -10.17 8.48
CA ASP A 68 3.13 -11.10 7.73
C ASP A 68 2.59 -10.48 6.44
N VAL A 69 2.90 -9.22 6.16
CA VAL A 69 2.35 -8.48 5.01
C VAL A 69 2.82 -9.10 3.69
N VAL A 70 1.87 -9.64 2.94
CA VAL A 70 2.07 -10.05 1.55
C VAL A 70 1.57 -8.96 0.61
N TRP A 71 2.47 -8.45 -0.23
CA TRP A 71 2.15 -7.41 -1.21
C TRP A 71 1.39 -7.99 -2.41
N PRO A 72 0.32 -7.31 -2.89
CA PRO A 72 -0.37 -7.76 -4.09
C PRO A 72 0.55 -7.70 -5.32
N VAL A 73 0.33 -8.63 -6.25
CA VAL A 73 1.11 -8.67 -7.49
C VAL A 73 0.75 -7.46 -8.35
N LYS A 74 1.77 -6.71 -8.75
CA LYS A 74 1.62 -5.53 -9.60
C LYS A 74 1.21 -5.96 -11.02
N PRO A 75 0.11 -5.44 -11.57
CA PRO A 75 -0.27 -5.69 -12.96
C PRO A 75 0.70 -4.99 -13.93
N THR A 76 0.90 -5.61 -15.10
CA THR A 76 1.67 -5.04 -16.21
C THR A 76 0.75 -4.29 -17.16
N VAL A 77 1.23 -3.14 -17.65
CA VAL A 77 0.61 -2.38 -18.75
C VAL A 77 0.87 -3.10 -20.06
#